data_AF-A0AAW0ALG5-F1
#
_entry.id   AF-A0AAW0ALG5-F1
#
_cell.length_a   1.000
_cell.length_b   1.000
_cell.length_c   1.000
_cell.angle_alpha   90.00
_cell.angle_beta   90.00
_cell.angle_gamma   90.00
#
_symmetry.space_group_name_H-M   'P 1'
#
loop_
_entity.id
_entity.type
_entity.pdbx_description
1 polymer ?
#
loop_
_entity_poly.entity_id
_entity_poly.type
_entity_poly.pdbx_seq_one_letter_code
_entity_poly.pdbx_strand_id
1 'polypeptide(L)'
;MKEILATLDEAAKIVPALRVATLALHMLLNTSLEPDWEDIKSESASLVSYATIATFLAAVQSQIIALTYQDNTSHVAVASNALGFAGVLFDVSSACFALGASTTLQRHTTIIDSEINAIDDASPRQLVQLDLAEPLNSYGASDVWVRIYKKVEKRMRILRMENQSQNLQEDETSIIDRPPLLRATQASWKEVQGALAVGNAASNLMILGVLCFFGSVICLAVSTQPRTVWIVSVVVTAWVIFAVLTASVLLAAKWFWKS
;
A
#
# COMPACT_ATOMS: atom_id res chain seq x y z
N MET A 1 5.10 -45.08 5.82
CA MET A 1 4.27 -44.85 4.62
C MET A 1 2.84 -44.43 4.97
N LYS A 2 2.12 -45.12 5.88
CA LYS A 2 0.79 -44.68 6.38
C LYS A 2 0.80 -43.30 7.09
N GLU A 3 1.83 -43.00 7.86
CA GLU A 3 2.00 -41.69 8.54
C GLU A 3 2.27 -40.52 7.57
N ILE A 4 3.01 -40.78 6.49
CA ILE A 4 3.31 -39.78 5.45
C ILE A 4 2.06 -39.49 4.61
N LEU A 5 1.24 -40.51 4.34
CA LEU A 5 -0.05 -40.33 3.68
C LEU A 5 -1.07 -39.58 4.55
N ALA A 6 -1.05 -39.78 5.87
CA ALA A 6 -1.92 -39.06 6.80
C ALA A 6 -1.57 -37.56 6.91
N THR A 7 -0.27 -37.23 6.92
CA THR A 7 0.20 -35.83 6.92
C THR A 7 -0.03 -35.12 5.58
N LEU A 8 0.07 -35.83 4.46
CA LEU A 8 -0.32 -35.30 3.13
C LEU A 8 -1.83 -35.06 3.03
N ASP A 9 -2.67 -35.90 3.64
CA ASP A 9 -4.13 -35.74 3.66
C ASP A 9 -4.59 -34.58 4.57
N GLU A 10 -3.87 -34.31 5.67
CA GLU A 10 -4.08 -33.09 6.48
C GLU A 10 -3.60 -31.83 5.76
N ALA A 11 -2.45 -31.86 5.10
CA ALA A 11 -1.97 -30.74 4.29
C ALA A 11 -2.92 -30.43 3.13
N ALA A 12 -3.51 -31.46 2.50
CA ALA A 12 -4.51 -31.32 1.44
C ALA A 12 -5.82 -30.64 1.91
N LYS A 13 -6.16 -30.69 3.21
CA LYS A 13 -7.30 -29.98 3.81
C LYS A 13 -7.02 -28.49 4.05
N ILE A 14 -5.74 -28.09 4.11
CA ILE A 14 -5.33 -26.69 4.27
C ILE A 14 -5.33 -25.96 2.91
N VAL A 15 -5.09 -26.66 1.81
CA VAL A 15 -5.05 -26.09 0.45
C VAL A 15 -6.32 -25.33 0.04
N PRO A 16 -7.55 -25.78 0.34
CA PRO A 16 -8.77 -25.01 0.09
C PRO A 16 -8.86 -23.73 0.93
N ALA A 17 -8.47 -23.78 2.20
CA ALA A 17 -8.43 -22.60 3.07
C ALA A 17 -7.37 -21.59 2.59
N LEU A 18 -6.21 -22.08 2.14
CA LEU A 18 -5.16 -21.26 1.53
C LEU A 18 -5.65 -20.66 0.21
N ARG A 19 -6.39 -21.41 -0.62
CA ARG A 19 -7.01 -20.89 -1.84
C ARG A 19 -8.08 -19.84 -1.55
N VAL A 20 -8.93 -20.03 -0.54
CA VAL A 20 -9.93 -19.04 -0.14
C VAL A 20 -9.26 -17.78 0.43
N ALA A 21 -8.22 -17.93 1.25
CA ALA A 21 -7.40 -16.81 1.71
C ALA A 21 -6.72 -16.09 0.54
N THR A 22 -6.20 -16.84 -0.44
CA THR A 22 -5.58 -16.27 -1.66
C THR A 22 -6.62 -15.59 -2.56
N LEU A 23 -7.85 -16.12 -2.65
CA LEU A 23 -8.95 -15.52 -3.41
C LEU A 23 -9.49 -14.26 -2.72
N ALA A 24 -9.61 -14.29 -1.39
CA ALA A 24 -9.95 -13.13 -0.58
C ALA A 24 -8.85 -12.05 -0.65
N LEU A 25 -7.58 -12.47 -0.65
CA LEU A 25 -6.43 -11.60 -0.89
C LEU A 25 -6.46 -11.03 -2.31
N HIS A 26 -6.82 -11.82 -3.31
CA HIS A 26 -6.96 -11.38 -4.70
C HIS A 26 -8.14 -10.40 -4.88
N MET A 27 -9.25 -10.59 -4.14
CA MET A 27 -10.37 -9.66 -4.10
C MET A 27 -10.04 -8.37 -3.34
N LEU A 28 -9.26 -8.44 -2.26
CA LEU A 28 -8.71 -7.28 -1.55
C LEU A 28 -7.68 -6.51 -2.39
N LEU A 29 -6.93 -7.21 -3.24
CA LEU A 29 -5.93 -6.64 -4.15
C LEU A 29 -6.55 -5.89 -5.34
N ASN A 30 -7.81 -6.16 -5.70
CA ASN A 30 -8.44 -5.68 -6.94
C ASN A 30 -9.48 -4.55 -6.76
N THR A 31 -9.63 -3.98 -5.57
CA THR A 31 -10.49 -2.80 -5.37
C THR A 31 -9.75 -1.51 -5.76
N SER A 32 -9.56 -1.25 -7.05
CA SER A 32 -9.07 0.04 -7.53
C SER A 32 -10.24 0.99 -7.82
N LEU A 33 -10.71 1.69 -6.79
CA LEU A 33 -11.20 3.06 -7.00
C LEU A 33 -9.96 3.96 -7.04
N GLU A 34 -9.91 4.92 -7.97
CA GLU A 34 -8.84 5.91 -8.00
C GLU A 34 -8.87 6.72 -6.69
N PRO A 35 -7.84 6.63 -5.82
CA PRO A 35 -7.83 7.36 -4.56
C PRO A 35 -7.72 8.88 -4.81
N ASP A 36 -8.37 9.69 -3.96
CA ASP A 36 -8.24 11.15 -3.98
C ASP A 36 -6.76 11.53 -3.80
N TRP A 37 -6.32 12.63 -4.38
CA TRP A 37 -4.94 13.12 -4.24
C TRP A 37 -4.51 13.31 -2.78
N GLU A 38 -5.42 13.77 -1.91
CA GLU A 38 -5.11 13.88 -0.48
C GLU A 38 -4.95 12.51 0.19
N ASP A 39 -5.73 11.51 -0.23
CA ASP A 39 -5.60 10.14 0.25
C ASP A 39 -4.22 9.57 -0.16
N ILE A 40 -3.80 9.80 -1.41
CA ILE A 40 -2.48 9.39 -1.92
C ILE A 40 -1.35 10.01 -1.10
N LYS A 41 -1.46 11.29 -0.72
CA LYS A 41 -0.46 11.95 0.15
C LYS A 41 -0.43 11.33 1.54
N SER A 42 -1.62 11.04 2.10
CA SER A 42 -1.74 10.42 3.41
C SER A 42 -1.19 8.98 3.42
N GLU A 43 -1.25 8.28 2.29
CA GLU A 43 -0.81 6.89 2.16
C GLU A 43 0.68 6.71 2.46
N SER A 44 1.52 7.71 2.17
CA SER A 44 2.94 7.64 2.57
C SER A 44 3.11 7.51 4.09
N ALA A 45 2.34 8.25 4.89
CA ALA A 45 2.41 8.14 6.34
C ALA A 45 1.88 6.78 6.84
N SER A 46 0.83 6.27 6.19
CA SER A 46 0.32 4.92 6.44
C SER A 46 1.38 3.85 6.17
N LEU A 47 2.10 3.93 5.04
CA LEU A 47 3.16 2.99 4.67
C LEU A 47 4.33 3.01 5.65
N VAL A 48 4.75 4.19 6.13
CA VAL A 48 5.78 4.29 7.18
C VAL A 48 5.31 3.62 8.47
N SER A 49 4.03 3.78 8.82
CA SER A 49 3.44 3.12 9.98
C SER A 49 3.41 1.60 9.83
N TYR A 50 3.01 1.08 8.65
CA TYR A 50 3.05 -0.36 8.36
C TYR A 50 4.48 -0.91 8.45
N ALA A 51 5.46 -0.21 7.88
CA ALA A 51 6.86 -0.64 7.98
C ALA A 51 7.35 -0.70 9.43
N THR A 52 6.95 0.26 10.25
CA THR A 52 7.30 0.31 11.68
C THR A 52 6.69 -0.86 12.43
N ILE A 53 5.40 -1.14 12.21
CA ILE A 53 4.69 -2.26 12.82
C ILE A 53 5.31 -3.59 12.40
N ALA A 54 5.54 -3.79 11.10
CA ALA A 54 6.14 -5.01 10.56
C ALA A 54 7.55 -5.23 11.12
N THR A 55 8.38 -4.18 11.19
CA THR A 55 9.73 -4.27 11.79
C THR A 55 9.67 -4.66 13.27
N PHE A 56 8.72 -4.09 14.03
CA PHE A 56 8.52 -4.45 15.43
C PHE A 56 8.11 -5.92 15.58
N LEU A 57 7.16 -6.40 14.77
CA LEU A 57 6.69 -7.79 14.80
C LEU A 57 7.80 -8.78 14.43
N ALA A 58 8.59 -8.46 13.39
CA ALA A 58 9.76 -9.25 13.02
C ALA A 58 10.77 -9.37 14.17
N ALA A 59 10.99 -8.29 14.92
CA ALA A 59 11.88 -8.28 16.08
C ALA A 59 11.34 -9.18 17.22
N VAL A 60 10.04 -9.09 17.52
CA VAL A 60 9.38 -9.94 18.53
C VAL A 60 9.43 -11.41 18.13
N GLN A 61 9.09 -11.74 16.89
CA GLN A 61 9.18 -13.10 16.36
C GLN A 61 10.59 -13.66 16.43
N SER A 62 11.60 -12.85 16.06
CA SER A 62 13.00 -13.26 16.11
C SER A 62 13.46 -13.62 17.52
N GLN A 63 12.98 -12.88 18.54
CA GLN A 63 13.25 -13.21 19.94
C GLN A 63 12.59 -14.52 20.37
N ILE A 64 11.33 -14.75 19.96
CA ILE A 64 10.63 -16.01 20.24
C ILE A 64 11.40 -17.18 19.62
N ILE A 65 11.75 -17.09 18.34
CA ILE A 65 12.53 -18.12 17.64
C ILE A 65 13.86 -18.37 18.35
N ALA A 66 14.58 -17.31 18.75
CA ALA A 66 15.85 -17.45 19.44
C ALA A 66 15.73 -18.26 20.75
N LEU A 67 14.60 -18.14 21.45
CA LEU A 67 14.32 -18.90 22.68
C LEU A 67 13.86 -20.34 22.39
N THR A 68 13.20 -20.58 21.26
CA THR A 68 12.54 -21.87 20.95
C THR A 68 13.26 -22.74 19.92
N TYR A 69 14.33 -22.23 19.31
CA TYR A 69 15.01 -22.90 18.20
C TYR A 69 15.63 -24.26 18.57
N GLN A 70 16.07 -24.42 19.83
CA GLN A 70 16.70 -25.65 20.30
C GLN A 70 15.69 -26.72 20.75
N ASP A 71 14.44 -26.35 21.00
CA ASP A 71 13.40 -27.24 21.55
C ASP A 71 12.56 -27.93 20.45
N ASN A 72 13.21 -28.45 19.41
CA ASN A 72 12.55 -29.18 18.31
C ASN A 72 12.20 -30.64 18.67
N THR A 73 11.77 -30.89 19.90
CA THR A 73 11.47 -32.24 20.40
C THR A 73 10.12 -32.77 19.95
N SER A 74 9.23 -31.91 19.45
CA SER A 74 7.89 -32.26 18.96
C SER A 74 7.57 -31.62 17.61
N HIS A 75 6.68 -32.25 16.83
CA HIS A 75 6.20 -31.70 15.55
C HIS A 75 5.56 -30.30 15.70
N VAL A 76 4.94 -30.02 16.86
CA VAL A 76 4.34 -28.70 17.16
C VAL A 76 5.41 -27.63 17.36
N ALA A 77 6.55 -27.96 17.98
CA ALA A 77 7.67 -27.03 18.12
C ALA A 77 8.32 -26.70 16.77
N VAL A 78 8.48 -27.71 15.91
CA VAL A 78 8.96 -27.50 14.52
C VAL A 78 8.02 -26.60 13.73
N ALA A 79 6.70 -26.81 13.84
CA ALA A 79 5.71 -25.95 13.20
C ALA A 79 5.76 -24.50 13.74
N SER A 80 5.94 -24.33 15.06
CA SER A 80 6.10 -23.01 15.68
C SER A 80 7.29 -22.24 15.12
N ASN A 81 8.45 -22.90 15.01
CA ASN A 81 9.67 -22.30 14.49
C ASN A 81 9.57 -21.98 12.99
N ALA A 82 8.97 -22.88 12.20
CA ALA A 82 8.75 -22.66 10.77
C ALA A 82 7.80 -21.49 10.50
N LEU A 83 6.67 -21.42 11.23
CA LEU A 83 5.72 -20.30 11.14
C LEU A 83 6.34 -18.99 11.62
N GLY A 84 7.10 -19.02 12.72
CA GLY A 84 7.82 -17.85 13.21
C GLY A 84 8.79 -17.30 12.16
N PHE A 85 9.59 -18.18 11.56
CA PHE A 85 10.57 -17.77 10.53
C PHE A 85 9.89 -17.23 9.26
N ALA A 86 8.83 -17.89 8.79
CA ALA A 86 8.03 -17.39 7.66
C ALA A 86 7.43 -16.01 7.97
N GLY A 87 6.94 -15.82 9.20
CA GLY A 87 6.46 -14.53 9.69
C GLY A 87 7.52 -13.44 9.56
N VAL A 88 8.74 -13.71 10.02
CA VAL A 88 9.85 -12.75 9.97
C VAL A 88 10.15 -12.36 8.53
N LEU A 89 10.18 -13.32 7.61
CA LEU A 89 10.42 -13.04 6.20
C LEU A 89 9.34 -12.13 5.60
N PHE A 90 8.06 -12.38 5.92
CA PHE A 90 6.96 -11.56 5.44
C PHE A 90 6.99 -10.15 6.04
N ASP A 91 7.25 -10.03 7.34
CA ASP A 91 7.30 -8.76 8.04
C ASP A 91 8.48 -7.89 7.56
N VAL A 92 9.68 -8.47 7.40
CA VAL A 92 10.84 -7.74 6.86
C VAL A 92 10.60 -7.33 5.40
N SER A 93 10.05 -8.22 4.58
CA SER A 93 9.75 -7.91 3.16
C SER A 93 8.68 -6.82 3.05
N SER A 94 7.64 -6.89 3.89
CA SER A 94 6.62 -5.85 4.00
C SER A 94 7.24 -4.50 4.37
N ALA A 95 8.09 -4.45 5.39
CA ALA A 95 8.77 -3.22 5.80
C ALA A 95 9.61 -2.62 4.67
N CYS A 96 10.39 -3.43 3.96
CA CYS A 96 11.19 -2.98 2.82
C CYS A 96 10.31 -2.40 1.70
N PHE A 97 9.25 -3.10 1.31
CA PHE A 97 8.35 -2.63 0.25
C PHE A 97 7.57 -1.39 0.66
N ALA A 98 7.10 -1.31 1.90
CA ALA A 98 6.39 -0.15 2.41
C ALA A 98 7.28 1.09 2.46
N LEU A 99 8.55 0.97 2.92
CA LEU A 99 9.51 2.08 2.92
C LEU A 99 9.89 2.52 1.49
N GLY A 100 10.11 1.56 0.60
CA GLY A 100 10.38 1.83 -0.81
C GLY A 100 9.23 2.57 -1.48
N ALA A 101 8.01 2.04 -1.32
CA ALA A 101 6.78 2.67 -1.82
C ALA A 101 6.58 4.07 -1.24
N SER A 102 6.73 4.24 0.08
CA SER A 102 6.58 5.55 0.73
C SER A 102 7.57 6.58 0.17
N THR A 103 8.83 6.19 -0.02
CA THR A 103 9.87 7.10 -0.54
C THR A 103 9.55 7.52 -1.97
N THR A 104 9.12 6.57 -2.82
CA THR A 104 8.68 6.85 -4.19
C THR A 104 7.44 7.74 -4.21
N LEU A 105 6.45 7.45 -3.38
CA LEU A 105 5.24 8.28 -3.20
C LEU A 105 5.61 9.71 -2.84
N GLN A 106 6.36 9.92 -1.76
CA GLN A 106 6.77 11.27 -1.32
C GLN A 106 7.51 12.04 -2.41
N ARG A 107 8.43 11.37 -3.12
CA ARG A 107 9.20 12.01 -4.19
C ARG A 107 8.28 12.47 -5.31
N HIS A 108 7.43 11.58 -5.83
CA HIS A 108 6.61 11.90 -6.99
C HIS A 108 5.40 12.76 -6.66
N THR A 109 4.84 12.68 -5.44
CA THR A 109 3.82 13.63 -4.99
C THR A 109 4.39 15.04 -4.87
N THR A 110 5.62 15.19 -4.36
CA THR A 110 6.30 16.49 -4.28
C THR A 110 6.57 17.06 -5.67
N ILE A 111 7.01 16.23 -6.63
CA ILE A 111 7.20 16.67 -8.02
C ILE A 111 5.87 17.15 -8.61
N ILE A 112 4.81 16.34 -8.51
CA ILE A 112 3.49 16.70 -9.03
C ILE A 112 2.96 17.98 -8.38
N ASP A 113 3.05 18.13 -7.06
CA ASP A 113 2.65 19.35 -6.37
C ASP A 113 3.48 20.56 -6.82
N SER A 114 4.80 20.40 -7.01
CA SER A 114 5.67 21.48 -7.49
C SER A 114 5.31 21.94 -8.91
N GLU A 115 4.97 21.00 -9.80
CA GLU A 115 4.52 21.31 -11.15
C GLU A 115 3.12 21.93 -11.15
N ILE A 116 2.20 21.43 -10.32
CA ILE A 116 0.88 22.04 -10.10
C ILE A 116 1.03 23.47 -9.56
N ASN A 117 1.98 23.74 -8.68
CA ASN A 117 2.23 25.09 -8.15
C ASN A 117 2.90 26.00 -9.18
N ALA A 118 3.76 25.47 -10.05
CA ALA A 118 4.35 26.25 -11.13
C ALA A 118 3.32 26.77 -12.16
N ILE A 119 2.12 26.18 -12.22
CA ILE A 119 1.02 26.69 -13.05
C ILE A 119 0.60 28.11 -12.61
N ASP A 120 0.70 28.44 -11.32
CA ASP A 120 0.32 29.76 -10.81
C ASP A 120 1.23 30.87 -11.38
N ASP A 121 2.48 30.54 -11.70
CA ASP A 121 3.47 31.47 -12.27
C ASP A 121 3.63 31.35 -13.79
N ALA A 122 2.93 30.41 -14.42
CA ALA A 122 3.10 30.12 -15.85
C ALA A 122 2.53 31.23 -16.74
N SER A 123 3.21 31.49 -17.86
CA SER A 123 2.79 32.47 -18.87
C SER A 123 1.67 31.93 -19.76
N PRO A 124 0.88 32.80 -20.43
CA PRO A 124 -0.19 32.36 -21.33
C PRO A 124 0.29 31.41 -22.43
N ARG A 125 1.47 31.66 -23.02
CA ARG A 125 2.06 30.80 -24.06
C ARG A 125 2.40 29.41 -23.52
N GLN A 126 2.93 29.32 -22.30
CA GLN A 126 3.21 28.03 -21.63
C GLN A 126 1.93 27.26 -21.32
N LEU A 127 0.87 27.94 -20.88
CA LEU A 127 -0.43 27.33 -20.58
C LEU A 127 -1.19 26.87 -21.84
N VAL A 128 -0.96 27.52 -22.99
CA VAL A 128 -1.51 27.08 -24.28
C VAL A 128 -0.73 25.88 -24.84
N GLN A 129 0.58 25.81 -24.57
CA GLN A 129 1.42 24.64 -24.89
C GLN A 129 1.17 23.43 -23.98
N LEU A 130 0.59 23.65 -22.80
CA LEU A 130 -0.13 22.62 -22.05
C LEU A 130 -1.35 22.24 -22.89
N ASP A 131 -1.16 21.34 -23.83
CA ASP A 131 -2.19 20.82 -24.73
C ASP A 131 -3.25 20.05 -23.90
N LEU A 132 -4.18 20.80 -23.32
CA LEU A 132 -5.27 20.31 -22.45
C LEU A 132 -6.36 19.58 -23.24
N ALA A 133 -6.20 19.44 -24.57
CA ALA A 133 -7.19 18.83 -25.44
C ALA A 133 -7.28 17.30 -25.28
N GLU A 134 -6.24 16.63 -24.79
CA GLU A 134 -6.12 15.16 -24.85
C GLU A 134 -6.25 14.33 -23.55
N PRO A 135 -6.22 14.84 -22.29
CA PRO A 135 -6.16 13.96 -21.13
C PRO A 135 -7.51 13.41 -20.64
N LEU A 136 -8.66 14.00 -21.00
CA LEU A 136 -9.97 13.60 -20.44
C LEU A 136 -10.53 12.29 -21.01
N ASN A 137 -10.19 11.94 -22.27
CA ASN A 137 -10.82 10.81 -22.96
C ASN A 137 -9.99 9.52 -22.97
N SER A 138 -8.68 9.57 -22.67
CA SER A 138 -7.78 8.42 -22.86
C SER A 138 -7.27 7.74 -21.58
N TYR A 139 -7.35 8.40 -20.42
CA TYR A 139 -6.73 7.90 -19.18
C TYR A 139 -7.67 7.63 -18.01
N GLY A 140 -8.97 7.84 -18.15
CA GLY A 140 -9.85 7.99 -16.98
C GLY A 140 -9.49 9.30 -16.27
N ALA A 141 -10.50 10.07 -15.86
CA ALA A 141 -10.26 11.38 -15.28
C ALA A 141 -9.72 11.25 -13.85
N SER A 142 -8.44 10.86 -13.70
CA SER A 142 -7.79 10.81 -12.38
C SER A 142 -7.89 12.18 -11.73
N ASP A 143 -8.14 12.20 -10.41
CA ASP A 143 -8.37 13.44 -9.64
C ASP A 143 -7.22 14.45 -9.82
N VAL A 144 -5.99 13.96 -10.03
CA VAL A 144 -4.81 14.79 -10.32
C VAL A 144 -4.98 15.58 -11.61
N TRP A 145 -5.45 14.94 -12.69
CA TRP A 145 -5.68 15.63 -13.96
C TRP A 145 -6.83 16.63 -13.87
N VAL A 146 -7.88 16.30 -13.11
CA VAL A 146 -8.98 17.23 -12.83
C VAL A 146 -8.48 18.46 -12.06
N ARG A 147 -7.60 18.28 -11.08
CA ARG A 147 -6.98 19.37 -10.32
C ARG A 147 -6.08 20.23 -11.21
N ILE A 148 -5.23 19.62 -12.03
CA ILE A 148 -4.38 20.33 -13.01
C ILE A 148 -5.25 21.17 -13.95
N TYR A 149 -6.29 20.56 -14.53
CA TYR A 149 -7.20 21.25 -15.45
C TYR A 149 -7.87 22.46 -14.80
N LYS A 150 -8.49 22.27 -13.61
CA LYS A 150 -9.13 23.36 -12.86
C LYS A 150 -8.16 24.49 -12.56
N LYS A 151 -6.90 24.15 -12.22
CA LYS A 151 -5.88 25.14 -11.88
C LYS A 151 -5.43 25.94 -13.10
N VAL A 152 -5.19 25.27 -14.24
CA VAL A 152 -4.88 25.97 -15.50
C VAL A 152 -6.05 26.86 -15.94
N GLU A 153 -7.28 26.37 -15.88
CA GLU A 153 -8.46 27.16 -16.26
C GLU A 153 -8.57 28.44 -15.41
N LYS A 154 -8.37 28.32 -14.10
CA LYS A 154 -8.35 29.46 -13.18
C LYS A 154 -7.26 30.47 -13.55
N ARG A 155 -6.02 30.00 -13.81
CA ARG A 155 -4.91 30.89 -14.16
C ARG A 155 -5.13 31.59 -15.50
N MET A 156 -5.59 30.87 -16.52
CA MET A 156 -5.95 31.43 -17.82
C MET A 156 -7.02 32.52 -17.70
N ARG A 157 -8.01 32.32 -16.81
CA ARG A 157 -9.05 33.32 -16.55
C ARG A 157 -8.46 34.60 -15.95
N ILE A 158 -7.53 34.48 -14.99
CA ILE A 158 -6.83 35.62 -14.38
C ILE A 158 -6.00 36.36 -15.43
N LEU A 159 -5.18 35.65 -16.21
CA LEU A 159 -4.34 36.23 -17.25
C LEU A 159 -5.15 36.95 -18.34
N ARG A 160 -6.35 36.46 -18.69
CA ARG A 160 -7.25 37.16 -19.61
C ARG A 160 -7.75 38.50 -19.04
N MET A 161 -8.04 38.55 -17.74
CA MET A 161 -8.43 39.80 -17.07
C MET A 161 -7.26 40.78 -17.00
N GLU A 162 -6.05 40.28 -16.70
CA GLU A 162 -4.82 41.07 -16.67
C GLU A 162 -4.48 41.63 -18.07
N ASN A 163 -4.51 40.81 -19.13
CA ASN A 163 -4.26 41.27 -20.50
C ASN A 163 -5.33 42.26 -21.01
N GLN A 164 -6.60 42.14 -20.61
CA GLN A 164 -7.60 43.15 -20.92
C GLN A 164 -7.30 44.50 -20.24
N SER A 165 -6.58 44.50 -19.12
CA SER A 165 -6.14 45.71 -18.43
C SER A 165 -4.78 46.25 -18.94
N GLN A 166 -3.92 45.40 -19.51
CA GLN A 166 -2.55 45.72 -19.93
C GLN A 166 -2.38 45.78 -21.46
N ASN A 167 -3.14 46.64 -22.14
CA ASN A 167 -3.02 46.85 -23.59
C ASN A 167 -1.69 47.54 -24.04
N LEU A 168 -0.59 47.40 -23.31
CA LEU A 168 0.71 48.02 -23.59
C LEU A 168 1.89 47.12 -23.20
N GLN A 169 2.67 46.78 -24.23
CA GLN A 169 4.04 46.22 -24.23
C GLN A 169 4.23 44.79 -23.73
N GLU A 170 4.17 43.83 -24.67
CA GLU A 170 4.88 42.55 -24.56
C GLU A 170 6.38 42.81 -24.81
N ASP A 171 7.20 42.72 -23.76
CA ASP A 171 8.65 42.56 -23.87
C ASP A 171 8.97 41.07 -23.84
N GLU A 172 9.68 40.62 -24.87
CA GLU A 172 9.80 39.24 -25.29
C GLU A 172 11.16 38.68 -24.84
N THR A 173 11.36 38.47 -23.54
CA THR A 173 12.62 37.88 -23.06
C THR A 173 12.44 37.00 -21.82
N SER A 174 12.28 35.69 -22.06
CA SER A 174 13.12 34.62 -21.49
C SER A 174 12.43 33.27 -21.71
N ILE A 175 12.83 32.58 -22.78
CA ILE A 175 12.45 31.20 -23.04
C ILE A 175 13.30 30.34 -22.11
N ILE A 176 12.72 29.91 -21.00
CA ILE A 176 13.30 28.83 -20.21
C ILE A 176 12.72 27.54 -20.76
N ASP A 177 13.58 26.73 -21.39
CA ASP A 177 13.33 25.36 -21.82
C ASP A 177 12.93 24.49 -20.61
N ARG A 178 11.66 24.55 -20.20
CA ARG A 178 11.09 23.52 -19.33
C ARG A 178 10.61 22.36 -20.21
N PRO A 179 10.92 21.10 -19.84
CA PRO A 179 10.23 19.98 -20.45
C PRO A 179 8.71 20.18 -20.30
N PRO A 180 7.89 19.72 -21.25
CA PRO A 180 6.45 19.95 -21.19
C PRO A 180 5.92 19.37 -19.87
N LEU A 181 5.40 20.25 -19.01
CA LEU A 181 4.90 20.01 -17.65
C LEU A 181 4.03 18.75 -17.56
N LEU A 182 3.27 18.48 -18.62
CA LEU A 182 2.41 17.32 -18.79
C LEU A 182 3.19 15.98 -18.79
N ARG A 183 4.34 15.90 -19.47
CA ARG A 183 5.13 14.66 -19.58
C ARG A 183 5.79 14.29 -18.25
N ALA A 184 6.34 15.28 -17.53
CA ALA A 184 6.94 15.07 -16.22
C ALA A 184 5.89 14.62 -15.18
N THR A 185 4.72 15.24 -15.22
CA THR A 185 3.58 14.90 -14.36
C THR A 185 3.03 13.51 -14.68
N GLN A 186 2.89 13.17 -15.97
CA GLN A 186 2.42 11.85 -16.40
C GLN A 186 3.40 10.72 -16.02
N ALA A 187 4.70 10.95 -16.23
CA ALA A 187 5.72 9.98 -15.80
C ALA A 187 5.66 9.78 -14.29
N SER A 188 5.59 10.88 -13.52
CA SER A 188 5.47 10.81 -12.06
C SER A 188 4.18 10.14 -11.60
N TRP A 189 3.07 10.33 -12.31
CA TRP A 189 1.79 9.68 -12.00
C TRP A 189 1.86 8.17 -12.15
N LYS A 190 2.52 7.66 -13.21
CA LYS A 190 2.75 6.23 -13.38
C LYS A 190 3.56 5.64 -12.23
N GLU A 191 4.59 6.35 -11.78
CA GLU A 191 5.40 5.94 -10.63
C GLU A 191 4.59 5.94 -9.33
N VAL A 192 3.69 6.91 -9.13
CA VAL A 192 2.75 6.92 -7.99
C VAL A 192 1.83 5.70 -8.02
N GLN A 193 1.26 5.37 -9.17
CA GLN A 193 0.41 4.17 -9.32
C GLN A 193 1.19 2.88 -9.02
N GLY A 194 2.44 2.78 -9.51
CA GLY A 194 3.33 1.67 -9.18
C GLY A 194 3.62 1.58 -7.69
N ALA A 195 3.93 2.69 -7.04
CA ALA A 195 4.19 2.76 -5.61
C ALA A 195 2.96 2.38 -4.76
N LEU A 196 1.76 2.79 -5.16
CA LEU A 196 0.51 2.37 -4.50
C LEU A 196 0.29 0.86 -4.60
N ALA A 197 0.55 0.26 -5.78
CA ALA A 197 0.45 -1.18 -5.95
C ALA A 197 1.46 -1.94 -5.08
N VAL A 198 2.70 -1.45 -4.99
CA VAL A 198 3.73 -2.00 -4.07
C VAL A 198 3.32 -1.82 -2.62
N GLY A 199 2.74 -0.68 -2.25
CA GLY A 199 2.22 -0.41 -0.91
C GLY A 199 1.12 -1.40 -0.50
N ASN A 200 0.17 -1.67 -1.39
CA ASN A 200 -0.87 -2.69 -1.18
C ASN A 200 -0.26 -4.09 -1.01
N ALA A 201 0.74 -4.45 -1.82
CA ALA A 201 1.46 -5.71 -1.66
C ALA A 201 2.18 -5.79 -0.30
N ALA A 202 2.78 -4.70 0.17
CA ALA A 202 3.42 -4.61 1.47
C ALA A 202 2.42 -4.83 2.61
N SER A 203 1.25 -4.18 2.56
CA SER A 203 0.17 -4.36 3.54
C SER A 203 -0.28 -5.83 3.63
N ASN A 204 -0.43 -6.48 2.47
CA ASN A 204 -0.80 -7.89 2.41
C ASN A 204 0.26 -8.82 3.01
N LEU A 205 1.54 -8.56 2.74
CA LEU A 205 2.63 -9.31 3.35
C LEU A 205 2.64 -9.13 4.87
N MET A 206 2.37 -7.93 5.38
CA MET A 206 2.24 -7.69 6.83
C MET A 206 1.12 -8.54 7.43
N ILE A 207 -0.05 -8.62 6.78
CA ILE A 207 -1.16 -9.45 7.25
C ILE A 207 -0.74 -10.93 7.32
N LEU A 208 -0.04 -11.44 6.30
CA LEU A 208 0.48 -12.80 6.32
C LEU A 208 1.51 -13.01 7.43
N GLY A 209 2.41 -12.04 7.65
CA GLY A 209 3.36 -12.03 8.76
C GLY A 209 2.68 -12.11 10.13
N VAL A 210 1.62 -11.31 10.33
CA VAL A 210 0.77 -11.34 11.54
C VAL A 210 0.07 -12.69 11.72
N LEU A 211 -0.45 -13.30 10.65
CA LEU A 211 -1.07 -14.63 10.75
C LEU A 211 -0.04 -15.70 11.13
N CYS A 212 1.16 -15.64 10.53
CA CYS A 212 2.28 -16.52 10.88
C CYS A 212 2.73 -16.33 12.33
N PHE A 213 2.79 -15.08 12.82
CA PHE A 213 3.08 -14.75 14.22
C PHE A 213 2.11 -15.48 15.16
N PHE A 214 0.82 -15.28 14.95
CA PHE A 214 -0.22 -15.82 15.82
C PHE A 214 -0.28 -17.35 15.74
N GLY A 215 -0.07 -17.93 14.56
CA GLY A 215 0.08 -19.38 14.39
C GLY A 215 1.26 -19.92 15.21
N SER A 216 2.41 -19.25 15.15
CA SER A 216 3.59 -19.61 15.95
C SER A 216 3.31 -19.53 17.45
N VAL A 217 2.69 -18.44 17.93
CA VAL A 217 2.33 -18.26 19.35
C VAL A 217 1.38 -19.35 19.84
N ILE A 218 0.37 -19.73 19.03
CA ILE A 218 -0.55 -20.83 19.37
C ILE A 218 0.22 -22.15 19.48
N CYS A 219 1.05 -22.49 18.50
CA CYS A 219 1.85 -23.71 18.53
C CYS A 219 2.75 -23.75 19.78
N LEU A 220 3.41 -22.64 20.09
CA LEU A 220 4.26 -22.53 21.27
C LEU A 220 3.47 -22.66 22.58
N ALA A 221 2.30 -22.02 22.67
CA ALA A 221 1.45 -22.12 23.85
C ALA A 221 0.98 -23.57 24.07
N VAL A 222 0.57 -24.26 23.00
CA VAL A 222 0.14 -25.67 23.06
C VAL A 222 1.27 -26.59 23.50
N SER A 223 2.52 -26.33 23.09
CA SER A 223 3.67 -27.18 23.42
C SER A 223 4.25 -26.92 24.81
N THR A 224 4.16 -25.69 25.34
CA THR A 224 4.88 -25.29 26.55
C THR A 224 4.00 -24.97 27.75
N GLN A 225 2.72 -24.64 27.54
CA GLN A 225 1.87 -24.10 28.61
C GLN A 225 0.82 -25.11 29.09
N PRO A 226 0.39 -25.03 30.37
CA PRO A 226 -0.70 -25.84 30.89
C PRO A 226 -2.01 -25.58 30.15
N ARG A 227 -2.92 -26.56 30.16
CA ARG A 227 -4.17 -26.54 29.36
C ARG A 227 -4.96 -25.24 29.44
N THR A 228 -5.12 -24.71 30.64
CA THR A 228 -5.86 -23.46 30.89
C THR A 228 -5.27 -22.29 30.10
N VAL A 229 -3.94 -22.19 30.01
CA VAL A 229 -3.25 -21.06 29.38
C VAL A 229 -3.35 -21.16 27.86
N TRP A 230 -3.10 -22.33 27.25
CA TRP A 230 -3.17 -22.41 25.80
C TRP A 230 -4.59 -22.30 25.26
N ILE A 231 -5.62 -22.76 25.99
CA ILE A 231 -7.03 -22.57 25.59
C ILE A 231 -7.34 -21.07 25.55
N VAL A 232 -6.97 -20.32 26.57
CA VAL A 232 -7.16 -18.86 26.59
C VAL A 232 -6.40 -18.19 25.45
N SER A 233 -5.14 -18.56 25.22
CA SER A 233 -4.34 -18.03 24.10
C SER A 233 -4.99 -18.30 22.74
N VAL A 234 -5.50 -19.50 22.50
CA VAL A 234 -6.23 -19.84 21.26
C VAL A 234 -7.49 -19.00 21.10
N VAL A 235 -8.29 -18.86 22.17
CA VAL A 235 -9.53 -18.06 22.12
C VAL A 235 -9.24 -16.59 21.84
N VAL A 236 -8.28 -15.99 22.55
CA VAL A 236 -7.89 -14.58 22.34
C VAL A 236 -7.34 -14.40 20.93
N THR A 237 -6.49 -15.31 20.46
CA THR A 237 -5.88 -15.23 19.13
C THR A 237 -6.92 -15.38 18.02
N ALA A 238 -7.84 -16.34 18.15
CA ALA A 238 -8.94 -16.53 17.21
C ALA A 238 -9.86 -15.30 17.17
N TRP A 239 -10.11 -14.67 18.31
CA TRP A 239 -10.87 -13.42 18.39
C TRP A 239 -10.16 -12.26 17.67
N VAL A 240 -8.86 -12.11 17.87
CA VAL A 240 -8.06 -11.08 17.17
C VAL A 240 -8.07 -11.33 15.67
N ILE A 241 -7.84 -12.56 15.21
CA ILE A 241 -7.90 -12.93 13.79
C ILE A 241 -9.28 -12.62 13.22
N PHE A 242 -10.36 -13.00 13.93
CA PHE A 242 -11.72 -12.71 13.51
C PHE A 242 -11.99 -11.20 13.42
N ALA A 243 -11.54 -10.42 14.39
CA ALA A 243 -11.69 -8.96 14.39
C ALA A 243 -10.95 -8.32 13.22
N VAL A 244 -9.71 -8.75 12.94
CA VAL A 244 -8.91 -8.27 11.80
C VAL A 244 -9.60 -8.62 10.48
N LEU A 245 -10.02 -9.88 10.30
CA LEU A 245 -10.73 -10.32 9.09
C LEU A 245 -12.04 -9.54 8.90
N THR A 246 -12.81 -9.35 9.96
CA THR A 246 -14.07 -8.60 9.91
C THR A 246 -13.82 -7.14 9.55
N ALA A 247 -12.80 -6.50 10.13
CA ALA A 247 -12.41 -5.14 9.79
C ALA A 247 -12.00 -5.03 8.31
N SER A 248 -11.20 -5.97 7.81
CA SER A 248 -10.81 -6.00 6.39
C SER A 248 -12.01 -6.18 5.45
N VAL A 249 -12.96 -7.05 5.80
CA VAL A 249 -14.20 -7.25 5.03
C VAL A 249 -15.09 -6.00 5.07
N LEU A 250 -15.24 -5.36 6.23
CA LEU A 250 -16.03 -4.13 6.38
C LEU A 250 -15.40 -2.96 5.62
N LEU A 251 -14.06 -2.86 5.62
CA LEU A 251 -13.35 -1.89 4.78
C LEU A 251 -13.66 -2.17 3.31
N ALA A 252 -13.44 -3.39 2.82
CA ALA A 252 -13.75 -3.77 1.44
C ALA A 252 -15.22 -3.48 1.06
N ALA A 253 -16.18 -3.76 1.95
CA ALA A 253 -17.59 -3.50 1.73
C ALA A 253 -17.92 -2.00 1.68
N LYS A 254 -17.30 -1.18 2.55
CA LYS A 254 -17.46 0.28 2.55
C LYS A 254 -16.89 0.90 1.26
N TRP A 255 -15.81 0.32 0.74
CA TRP A 255 -15.25 0.70 -0.57
C TRP A 255 -16.20 0.35 -1.71
N PHE A 256 -16.87 -0.82 -1.67
CA PHE A 256 -17.85 -1.24 -2.67
C PHE A 256 -19.14 -0.40 -2.69
N TRP A 257 -19.52 0.22 -1.58
CA TRP A 257 -20.75 1.03 -1.49
C TRP A 257 -20.55 2.49 -1.93
N LYS A 258 -19.31 2.95 -2.06
CA LYS A 258 -18.99 4.30 -2.53
C LYS A 258 -18.87 4.42 -4.07
N SER A 259 -18.79 3.29 -4.78
CA SER A 259 -18.92 3.20 -6.25
C SER A 259 -20.38 3.13 -6.67
#